data_AF-A0A645BL51-F1
#
_entry.id   AF-A0A645BL51-F1
#
_cell.length_a   1.000
_cell.length_b   1.000
_cell.length_c   1.000
_cell.angle_alpha   90.00
_cell.angle_beta   90.00
_cell.angle_gamma   90.00
#
_symmetry.space_group_name_H-M   'P 1'
#
loop_
_entity.id
_entity.type
_entity.pdbx_description
1 polymer ?
#
loop_
_entity_poly.entity_id
_entity_poly.type
_entity_poly.pdbx_seq_one_letter_code
_entity_poly.pdbx_strand_id
1 'polypeptide(L)' 'MYVCGHIHNFQHIRMNGSNIDYVVNSAGSLARKVKPVEGTLFCSPEPGFAVCTATKNTLDLRMIDKKGNILHTVSRQK' A
#
# COMPACT_ATOMS: atom_id res chain seq x y z
N MET A 1 6.61 -8.72 1.72
CA MET A 1 5.34 -8.03 1.41
C MET A 1 4.48 -8.98 0.60
N TYR A 2 3.17 -9.01 0.88
CA TYR A 2 2.17 -9.61 0.00
C TYR A 2 1.38 -8.46 -0.64
N VAL A 3 1.36 -8.40 -1.97
CA VAL A 3 0.73 -7.29 -2.71
C VAL A 3 -0.44 -7.85 -3.53
N CYS A 4 -1.62 -7.26 -3.37
CA CYS A 4 -2.82 -7.70 -4.07
C CYS A 4 -3.69 -6.53 -4.55
N GLY A 5 -4.72 -6.88 -5.31
CA GLY A 5 -5.73 -5.95 -5.82
C GLY A 5 -7.14 -6.30 -5.34
N HIS A 6 -8.10 -6.34 -6.27
CA HIS A 6 -9.52 -6.65 -6.08
C HIS A 6 -10.35 -5.58 -5.36
N ILE A 7 -9.95 -5.09 -4.19
CA ILE A 7 -10.69 -4.02 -3.49
C ILE A 7 -10.16 -2.64 -3.87
N HIS A 8 -11.03 -1.79 -4.38
CA HIS A 8 -10.68 -0.57 -5.12
C HIS A 8 -10.22 0.60 -4.23
N ASN A 9 -9.12 0.44 -3.49
CA ASN A 9 -8.51 1.45 -2.63
C ASN A 9 -7.04 1.09 -2.35
N PHE A 10 -6.36 1.94 -1.59
CA PHE A 10 -5.04 1.64 -1.02
C PHE A 10 -5.17 1.15 0.41
N GLN A 11 -4.41 0.12 0.77
CA GLN A 11 -4.28 -0.32 2.16
C GLN A 11 -2.88 -0.87 2.43
N HIS A 12 -2.39 -0.64 3.64
CA HIS A 12 -1.23 -1.30 4.21
C HIS A 12 -1.64 -1.83 5.57
N ILE A 13 -1.64 -3.15 5.70
CA ILE A 13 -2.05 -3.87 6.91
C ILE A 13 -0.87 -4.71 7.38
N ARG A 14 -0.64 -4.71 8.69
CA ARG A 14 0.26 -5.64 9.36
C ARG A 14 -0.40 -6.21 10.60
N MET A 15 -0.67 -7.51 10.56
CA MET A 15 -1.31 -8.21 11.67
C MET A 15 -0.33 -8.39 12.83
N ASN A 16 -0.86 -8.34 14.06
CA ASN A 16 -0.07 -8.64 15.25
C ASN A 16 0.50 -10.07 15.16
N GLY A 17 1.76 -10.23 15.57
CA GLY A 17 2.48 -11.51 15.44
C GLY A 17 2.90 -11.89 14.01
N SER A 18 2.62 -11.06 13.00
CA SER A 18 3.05 -11.30 11.61
C SER A 18 4.12 -10.30 11.16
N ASN A 19 5.13 -10.83 10.45
CA ASN A 19 6.16 -10.02 9.81
C ASN A 19 5.85 -9.66 8.35
N ILE A 20 4.65 -10.00 7.88
CA ILE A 20 4.20 -9.74 6.51
C ILE A 20 3.44 -8.41 6.48
N ASP A 21 3.89 -7.50 5.62
CA ASP A 21 3.13 -6.33 5.22
C ASP A 21 2.19 -6.73 4.06
N TYR A 22 0.89 -6.64 4.30
CA TYR A 22 -0.17 -6.86 3.31
C TYR A 22 -0.53 -5.52 2.67
N VAL A 23 -0.38 -5.44 1.36
CA VAL A 23 -0.49 -4.18 0.61
C VAL A 23 -1.58 -4.35 -0.46
N VAL A 24 -2.60 -3.51 -0.40
CA VAL A 24 -3.64 -3.41 -1.44
C VAL A 24 -3.33 -2.21 -2.33
N ASN A 25 -3.25 -2.43 -3.64
CA ASN A 25 -2.91 -1.44 -4.66
C ASN A 25 -3.87 -1.53 -5.87
N SER A 26 -5.16 -1.26 -5.67
CA SER A 26 -6.19 -1.44 -6.72
C SER A 26 -7.05 -0.21 -7.01
N ALA A 27 -6.58 0.99 -6.68
CA ALA A 27 -7.26 2.25 -6.96
C ALA A 27 -6.94 2.84 -8.36
N GLY A 28 -6.66 1.99 -9.36
CA GLY A 28 -6.14 2.40 -10.67
C GLY A 28 -7.18 2.94 -11.67
N SER A 29 -8.47 2.61 -11.53
CA SER A 29 -9.54 3.19 -12.36
C SER A 29 -10.70 3.72 -11.52
N LEU A 30 -11.44 2.82 -10.86
CA LEU A 30 -12.49 3.14 -9.90
C LEU A 30 -11.88 3.10 -8.49
N ALA A 31 -12.10 4.15 -7.70
CA ALA A 31 -11.71 4.20 -6.30
C ALA A 31 -12.94 4.23 -5.38
N ARG A 32 -12.85 3.61 -4.21
CA ARG A 32 -13.95 3.43 -3.26
C ARG A 32 -13.54 3.89 -1.86
N LYS A 33 -14.52 4.37 -1.09
CA LYS A 33 -14.34 4.68 0.33
C LYS A 33 -13.80 3.46 1.09
N VAL A 34 -12.95 3.71 2.06
CA VAL A 34 -12.31 2.68 2.90
C VAL A 34 -12.37 3.14 4.35
N LYS A 35 -12.46 2.17 5.27
CA LYS A 35 -12.33 2.37 6.71
C LYS A 35 -11.20 1.47 7.21
N PRO A 36 -10.45 1.89 8.24
CA PRO A 36 -9.44 1.03 8.83
C PRO A 36 -10.07 -0.22 9.44
N VAL A 37 -9.35 -1.32 9.31
CA VAL A 37 -9.61 -2.61 9.98
C VAL A 37 -8.46 -2.93 10.94
N GLU A 38 -8.57 -4.03 11.68
CA GLU A 38 -7.48 -4.50 12.55
C GLU A 38 -6.15 -4.58 11.79
N GLY A 39 -5.07 -4.09 12.41
CA GLY A 39 -3.74 -4.08 11.81
C GLY A 39 -3.52 -3.04 10.70
N THR A 40 -4.51 -2.19 10.38
CA THR A 40 -4.33 -1.13 9.37
C THR A 40 -3.30 -0.12 9.84
N LEU A 41 -2.24 0.04 9.05
CA LEU A 41 -1.22 1.08 9.22
C LEU A 41 -1.50 2.29 8.32
N PHE A 42 -2.10 2.04 7.15
CA PHE A 42 -2.53 3.09 6.22
C PHE A 42 -3.70 2.59 5.36
N CYS A 43 -4.65 3.46 5.06
CA CYS A 43 -5.64 3.22 4.01
C CYS A 43 -6.09 4.54 3.37
N SER A 44 -6.35 4.53 2.07
CA SER A 44 -6.80 5.74 1.34
C SER A 44 -7.76 5.40 0.21
N PRO A 45 -8.83 6.21 0.00
CA PRO A 45 -9.71 6.10 -1.14
C PRO A 45 -9.20 6.85 -2.38
N GLU A 46 -8.02 7.47 -2.32
CA GLU A 46 -7.48 8.21 -3.46
C GLU A 46 -7.15 7.27 -4.64
N PRO A 47 -7.44 7.68 -5.89
CA PRO A 47 -7.01 6.95 -7.06
C PRO A 47 -5.50 7.12 -7.30
N GLY A 48 -4.86 6.09 -7.84
CA GLY A 48 -3.44 6.12 -8.13
C GLY A 48 -2.84 4.74 -8.41
N PHE A 49 -1.54 4.62 -8.17
CA PHE A 49 -0.77 3.39 -8.37
C PHE A 49 0.34 3.28 -7.33
N ALA A 50 1.07 2.16 -7.33
CA ALA A 50 2.26 2.00 -6.50
C ALA A 50 3.50 1.74 -7.36
N VAL A 51 4.65 2.24 -6.90
CA VAL A 51 5.96 1.98 -7.48
C VAL A 51 6.79 1.18 -6.47
N CYS A 52 7.29 0.03 -6.91
CA CYS A 52 8.21 -0.79 -6.13
C CYS A 52 9.66 -0.51 -6.55
N THR A 53 10.53 -0.20 -5.59
CA THR A 53 11.97 0.01 -5.80
C THR A 53 12.73 -0.96 -4.94
N ALA A 54 13.64 -1.73 -5.54
CA ALA A 54 14.52 -2.65 -4.85
C ALA A 54 15.97 -2.20 -4.99
N THR A 55 16.70 -2.14 -3.89
CA THR A 55 18.15 -1.94 -3.83
C THR A 55 18.80 -3.14 -3.13
N LYS A 56 20.13 -3.12 -2.99
CA LYS A 56 20.85 -4.12 -2.19
C LYS A 56 20.37 -4.20 -0.74
N ASN A 57 19.91 -3.07 -0.18
CA ASN A 57 19.66 -2.91 1.25
C ASN A 57 18.17 -2.69 1.56
N THR A 58 17.38 -2.23 0.58
CA THR A 58 16.00 -1.81 0.81
C THR A 58 15.05 -2.34 -0.26
N LEU A 59 13.81 -2.57 0.15
CA LEU A 59 12.67 -2.78 -0.72
C LEU A 59 11.57 -1.80 -0.30
N ASP A 60 11.31 -0.81 -1.15
CA ASP A 60 10.32 0.23 -0.92
C ASP A 60 9.13 0.06 -1.87
N LEU A 61 7.92 0.18 -1.35
CA LEU A 61 6.71 0.30 -2.14
C LEU A 61 6.02 1.61 -1.81
N ARG A 62 5.98 2.53 -2.77
CA ARG A 62 5.40 3.87 -2.64
C ARG A 62 4.04 3.91 -3.30
N MET A 63 2.99 4.23 -2.54
CA MET A 63 1.65 4.52 -3.07
C MET A 63 1.59 5.99 -3.48
N ILE A 64 1.21 6.24 -4.73
CA ILE A 64 1.27 7.54 -5.38
C ILE A 64 -0.13 7.86 -5.92
N ASP A 65 -0.64 9.05 -5.61
CA ASP A 65 -1.92 9.52 -6.13
C ASP A 65 -1.83 9.94 -7.61
N LYS A 66 -2.98 10.19 -8.22
CA LYS A 66 -3.06 10.67 -9.62
C LYS A 66 -2.36 12.01 -9.90
N LYS A 67 -2.00 12.78 -8.87
CA LYS A 67 -1.27 14.05 -8.97
C LYS A 67 0.25 13.86 -8.82
N GLY A 68 0.69 12.64 -8.53
CA GLY A 68 2.10 12.33 -8.28
C GLY A 68 2.54 12.50 -6.83
N ASN A 69 1.62 12.74 -5.89
CA ASN A 69 1.98 12.85 -4.47
C ASN A 69 2.19 11.46 -3.88
N ILE A 70 3.27 11.29 -3.12
CA ILE A 70 3.49 10.07 -2.33
C ILE A 70 2.55 10.12 -1.13
N LEU A 71 1.59 9.19 -1.09
CA LEU A 71 0.64 9.07 0.00
C LEU A 71 1.20 8.24 1.17
N HIS A 72 1.91 7.17 0.84
CA HIS A 72 2.45 6.23 1.83
C HIS A 72 3.61 5.43 1.26
N THR A 73 4.58 5.07 2.11
CA THR A 73 5.71 4.21 1.73
C THR A 73 5.82 3.03 2.70
N VAL A 74 5.90 1.82 2.16
CA VAL A 74 6.24 0.59 2.91
C VAL A 74 7.70 0.26 2.62
N SER A 75 8.56 0.32 3.64
CA SER A 75 9.99 0.05 3.52
C SER A 75 10.39 -1.19 4.28
N ARG A 76 11.18 -2.06 3.64
CA ARG A 76 11.84 -3.22 4.25
C ARG A 76 13.33 -3.10 4.09
N GLN A 77 14.05 -3.33 5.18
CA GLN A 77 15.51 -3.41 5.17
C GLN A 77 15.95 -4.87 5.21
N LYS A 78 17.09 -5.16 4.60
CA LYS A 78 17.74 -6.47 4.60
C LYS A 78 18.54 -6.70 5.89
#